data_AF-A0A1M5W1I9-F1
#
_entry.id   AF-A0A1M5W1I9-F1
#
_cell.length_a   1.000
_cell.length_b   1.000
_cell.length_c   1.000
_cell.angle_alpha   90.00
_cell.angle_beta   90.00
_cell.angle_gamma   90.00
#
_symmetry.space_group_name_H-M   'P 1'
#
loop_
_entity.id
_entity.type
_entity.pdbx_description
1 polymer ?
#
loop_
_entity_poly.entity_id
_entity_poly.type
_entity_poly.pdbx_seq_one_letter_code
_entity_poly.pdbx_strand_id
1 'polypeptide(L)'
;MGATFFLTQPIYDEEVIEYLVKLKKQYNVTILGGIMPIVTYKNAHFLNNEVPGISIPKIYVDRFHKDMTREQAEEVGINLAVEVANKMKPHVDGLYFITPFNRVEMVMKILNKIR
;
A
#
# COMPACT_ATOMS: atom_id res chain seq x y z
N MET A 1 -29.01 1.34 2.02
CA MET A 1 -27.73 1.39 2.75
C MET A 1 -27.17 2.81 2.64
N GLY A 2 -26.55 3.35 3.70
CA GLY A 2 -26.16 4.77 3.81
C GLY A 2 -24.65 5.00 3.97
N ALA A 3 -23.80 4.11 3.43
CA ALA A 3 -22.36 4.31 3.46
C ALA A 3 -21.96 5.49 2.56
N THR A 4 -21.12 6.39 3.08
CA THR A 4 -20.73 7.63 2.41
C THR A 4 -19.30 7.60 1.84
N PHE A 5 -18.52 6.58 2.18
CA PHE A 5 -17.17 6.37 1.66
C PHE A 5 -16.77 4.89 1.71
N PHE A 6 -15.74 4.54 0.95
CA PHE A 6 -15.15 3.20 0.89
C PHE A 6 -13.68 3.23 1.27
N LEU A 7 -13.24 2.23 2.03
CA LEU A 7 -11.84 1.96 2.31
C LEU A 7 -11.41 0.77 1.45
N THR A 8 -10.37 0.97 0.66
CA THR A 8 -9.79 -0.10 -0.17
C THR A 8 -8.87 -0.98 0.67
N GLN A 9 -8.75 -2.28 0.38
CA GLN A 9 -7.62 -3.08 0.88
C GLN A 9 -6.30 -2.52 0.31
N PRO A 10 -5.12 -2.84 0.87
CA PRO A 10 -3.84 -2.42 0.31
C PRO A 10 -3.71 -2.78 -1.18
N ILE A 11 -3.50 -1.77 -2.03
CA ILE A 11 -3.42 -1.97 -3.47
C ILE A 11 -1.97 -1.77 -3.91
N TYR A 12 -1.43 -2.77 -4.59
CA TYR A 12 -0.08 -2.72 -5.17
C TYR A 12 -0.12 -2.69 -6.70
N ASP A 13 -1.25 -3.08 -7.29
CA ASP A 13 -1.45 -3.20 -8.73
C ASP A 13 -2.06 -1.92 -9.31
N GLU A 14 -1.45 -1.41 -10.39
CA GLU A 14 -1.87 -0.18 -11.06
C GLU A 14 -3.20 -0.33 -11.80
N GLU A 15 -3.47 -1.50 -12.37
CA GLU A 15 -4.73 -1.79 -13.06
C GLU A 15 -5.92 -1.73 -12.08
N VAL A 16 -5.69 -2.18 -10.85
CA VAL A 16 -6.68 -2.11 -9.76
C VAL A 16 -6.95 -0.66 -9.35
N ILE A 17 -5.90 0.18 -9.29
CA ILE A 17 -6.05 1.61 -9.02
C ILE A 17 -6.91 2.28 -10.10
N GLU A 18 -6.61 2.03 -11.38
CA GLU A 18 -7.39 2.59 -12.50
C GLU A 18 -8.85 2.12 -12.50
N TYR A 19 -9.09 0.87 -12.15
CA TYR A 19 -10.44 0.31 -12.08
C TYR A 19 -11.28 1.03 -11.01
N LEU A 20 -10.72 1.30 -9.84
CA LEU A 20 -11.40 2.02 -8.76
C LEU A 20 -11.77 3.46 -9.16
N VAL A 21 -10.93 4.13 -9.96
CA VAL A 21 -11.24 5.45 -10.52
C VAL A 21 -12.48 5.40 -11.40
N LYS A 22 -12.60 4.38 -12.25
CA LYS A 22 -13.76 4.22 -13.14
C LYS A 22 -15.03 4.02 -12.33
N LEU A 23 -14.98 3.18 -11.29
CA LEU A 23 -16.11 2.97 -10.37
C LEU A 23 -16.51 4.26 -9.65
N LYS A 24 -15.55 5.01 -9.12
CA LYS A 24 -15.82 6.30 -8.46
C LYS A 24 -16.59 7.26 -9.36
N LYS A 25 -16.14 7.42 -10.61
CA LYS A 25 -16.79 8.30 -11.60
C LYS A 25 -18.23 7.88 -11.90
N GLN A 26 -18.50 6.58 -11.86
CA GLN A 26 -19.83 6.03 -12.18
C GLN A 26 -20.81 6.16 -11.02
N TYR A 27 -20.36 6.00 -9.77
CA TYR A 27 -21.25 5.87 -8.61
C TYR A 27 -21.24 7.08 -7.65
N ASN A 28 -20.40 8.09 -7.90
CA ASN A 28 -20.27 9.30 -7.09
C ASN A 28 -20.03 9.00 -5.60
N VAL A 29 -19.02 8.17 -5.32
CA VAL A 29 -18.65 7.72 -3.96
C VAL A 29 -17.24 8.18 -3.60
N THR A 30 -17.02 8.49 -2.33
CA THR A 30 -15.68 8.81 -1.81
C THR A 30 -14.88 7.51 -1.62
N ILE A 31 -13.63 7.47 -2.09
CA ILE A 31 -12.74 6.31 -1.95
C ILE A 31 -11.44 6.73 -1.28
N LEU A 32 -11.06 6.02 -0.21
CA LEU A 32 -9.75 6.16 0.43
C LEU A 32 -8.85 4.96 0.07
N GLY A 33 -7.66 5.29 -0.41
CA GLY A 33 -6.61 4.36 -0.83
C GLY A 33 -5.81 3.80 0.34
N GLY A 34 -5.80 2.49 0.52
CA GLY A 34 -5.06 1.81 1.58
C GLY A 34 -3.61 1.59 1.19
N ILE A 35 -2.68 2.02 2.04
CA ILE A 35 -1.25 1.76 1.91
C ILE A 35 -0.78 0.92 3.10
N MET A 36 -0.20 -0.24 2.81
CA MET A 36 0.45 -1.08 3.83
C MET A 36 1.92 -1.27 3.47
N PRO A 37 2.85 -0.69 4.24
CA PRO A 37 4.27 -0.84 3.98
C PRO A 37 4.75 -2.28 4.20
N ILE A 38 5.55 -2.79 3.27
CA ILE A 38 6.17 -4.11 3.37
C ILE A 38 7.49 -3.97 4.14
N VAL A 39 7.69 -4.74 5.20
CA VAL A 39 8.85 -4.55 6.10
C VAL A 39 10.04 -5.45 5.74
N THR A 40 9.79 -6.68 5.29
CA THR A 40 10.83 -7.68 4.97
C THR A 40 10.32 -8.65 3.90
N TYR A 41 11.23 -9.46 3.32
CA TYR A 41 10.88 -10.57 2.44
C TYR A 41 9.89 -11.56 3.10
N LYS A 42 10.15 -11.95 4.36
CA LYS A 42 9.27 -12.86 5.11
C LYS A 42 7.89 -12.24 5.33
N ASN A 43 7.84 -10.94 5.64
CA ASN A 43 6.59 -10.19 5.78
C ASN A 43 5.82 -10.13 4.46
N ALA A 44 6.49 -9.89 3.32
CA ALA A 44 5.86 -9.90 2.01
C ALA A 44 5.20 -11.26 1.71
N HIS A 45 5.91 -12.36 1.95
CA HIS A 45 5.37 -13.71 1.78
C HIS A 45 4.20 -14.00 2.72
N PHE A 46 4.31 -13.62 3.98
CA PHE A 46 3.20 -13.79 4.94
C PHE A 46 1.95 -13.03 4.47
N LEU A 47 2.09 -11.76 4.11
CA LEU A 47 0.97 -10.94 3.65
C LEU A 47 0.29 -11.53 2.40
N ASN A 48 1.09 -12.05 1.45
CA ASN A 48 0.57 -12.57 0.20
C ASN A 48 -0.11 -13.95 0.33
N ASN A 49 0.27 -14.76 1.32
CA ASN A 49 -0.23 -16.13 1.47
C ASN A 49 -1.24 -16.28 2.61
N GLU A 50 -1.09 -15.51 3.69
CA GLU A 50 -1.85 -15.69 4.94
C GLU A 50 -2.89 -14.60 5.18
N VAL A 51 -2.85 -13.48 4.43
CA VAL A 51 -3.81 -12.37 4.61
C VAL A 51 -4.78 -12.31 3.41
N PRO A 52 -6.05 -12.70 3.60
CA PRO A 52 -7.05 -12.64 2.54
C PRO A 52 -7.25 -11.23 1.99
N GLY A 53 -7.35 -11.13 0.67
CA GLY A 53 -7.58 -9.86 -0.02
C GLY A 53 -6.31 -9.02 -0.24
N ILE A 54 -5.13 -9.53 0.13
CA ILE A 54 -3.84 -8.90 -0.17
C ILE A 54 -3.10 -9.72 -1.22
N SER A 55 -2.78 -9.07 -2.34
CA SER A 55 -1.95 -9.65 -3.40
C SER A 55 -0.81 -8.68 -3.69
N ILE A 56 0.41 -9.15 -3.49
CA ILE A 56 1.63 -8.38 -3.70
C ILE A 56 2.29 -8.90 -4.99
N PRO A 57 2.34 -8.08 -6.06
CA PRO A 57 3.04 -8.43 -7.29
C PRO A 57 4.47 -8.91 -7.04
N LYS A 58 4.87 -9.96 -7.76
CA LYS A 58 6.21 -10.57 -7.63
C LYS A 58 7.34 -9.54 -7.78
N ILE A 59 7.16 -8.57 -8.68
CA ILE A 59 8.12 -7.47 -8.91
C ILE A 59 8.43 -6.66 -7.64
N TYR A 60 7.51 -6.59 -6.68
CA TYR A 60 7.71 -5.93 -5.40
C TYR A 60 8.35 -6.86 -4.37
N VAL A 61 7.92 -8.12 -4.33
CA VAL A 61 8.50 -9.14 -3.44
C VAL A 61 10.00 -9.34 -3.78
N ASP A 62 10.33 -9.35 -5.07
CA ASP A 62 11.70 -9.56 -5.56
C ASP A 62 12.66 -8.41 -5.22
N ARG A 63 12.15 -7.23 -4.80
CA ARG A 63 12.98 -6.12 -4.31
C ARG A 63 13.55 -6.40 -2.92
N PHE A 64 13.01 -7.38 -2.20
CA PHE A 64 13.52 -7.80 -0.91
C PHE A 64 14.42 -9.04 -1.07
N HIS A 65 15.63 -8.99 -0.50
CA HIS A 65 16.52 -10.15 -0.43
C HIS A 65 16.55 -10.73 0.99
N LYS A 66 16.77 -12.04 1.11
CA LYS A 66 16.83 -12.72 2.40
C LYS A 66 18.01 -12.26 3.26
N ASP A 67 19.08 -11.78 2.63
CA ASP A 67 20.32 -11.38 3.27
C ASP A 67 20.37 -9.88 3.61
N MET A 68 19.28 -9.14 3.39
CA MET A 68 19.18 -7.73 3.78
C MET A 68 19.22 -7.57 5.29
N THR A 69 19.91 -6.53 5.76
CA THR A 69 19.72 -6.06 7.14
C THR A 69 18.29 -5.54 7.34
N ARG A 70 17.90 -5.35 8.59
CA ARG A 70 16.57 -4.81 8.92
C ARG A 70 16.38 -3.40 8.35
N GLU A 71 17.44 -2.60 8.38
CA GLU A 71 17.47 -1.22 7.91
C GLU A 71 17.35 -1.15 6.38
N GLN A 72 18.08 -2.02 5.67
CA GLN A 72 17.99 -2.12 4.20
C GLN A 72 16.58 -2.53 3.75
N ALA A 73 15.99 -3.54 4.41
CA ALA A 73 14.65 -3.99 4.09
C ALA A 73 13.59 -2.91 4.40
N GLU A 74 13.75 -2.19 5.53
CA GLU A 74 12.87 -1.06 5.87
C GLU A 74 12.95 0.05 4.81
N GLU A 75 14.15 0.40 4.34
CA GLU A 75 14.33 1.43 3.31
C GLU A 75 13.65 1.03 1.99
N VAL A 76 13.80 -0.22 1.54
CA VAL A 76 13.09 -0.76 0.38
C VAL A 76 11.59 -0.67 0.58
N GLY A 77 11.09 -1.04 1.76
CA GLY A 77 9.69 -0.96 2.13
C GLY A 77 9.12 0.46 2.09
N ILE A 78 9.88 1.43 2.59
CA ILE A 78 9.52 2.86 2.55
C ILE A 78 9.45 3.33 1.11
N ASN A 79 10.48 3.08 0.30
CA ASN A 79 10.54 3.55 -1.08
C ASN A 79 9.41 2.94 -1.93
N LEU A 80 9.09 1.66 -1.71
CA LEU A 80 7.96 1.00 -2.35
C LEU A 80 6.62 1.62 -1.94
N ALA A 81 6.41 1.84 -0.64
CA ALA A 81 5.17 2.45 -0.16
C ALA A 81 4.98 3.88 -0.71
N VAL A 82 6.07 4.64 -0.84
CA VAL A 82 6.09 5.96 -1.49
C VAL A 82 5.73 5.85 -2.97
N GLU A 83 6.30 4.88 -3.70
CA GLU A 83 5.99 4.64 -5.11
C GLU A 83 4.48 4.36 -5.30
N VAL A 84 3.94 3.43 -4.53
CA VAL A 84 2.52 3.05 -4.58
C VAL A 84 1.63 4.22 -4.18
N ALA A 85 1.97 4.94 -3.10
CA ALA A 85 1.22 6.11 -2.66
C ALA A 85 1.17 7.21 -3.73
N ASN A 86 2.30 7.50 -4.39
CA ASN A 86 2.37 8.51 -5.44
C ASN A 86 1.58 8.12 -6.68
N LYS A 87 1.57 6.82 -7.04
CA LYS A 87 0.72 6.31 -8.13
C LYS A 87 -0.77 6.40 -7.78
N MET A 88 -1.13 6.15 -6.51
CA MET A 88 -2.53 6.11 -6.08
C MET A 88 -3.13 7.48 -5.79
N LYS A 89 -2.33 8.43 -5.27
CA LYS A 89 -2.76 9.78 -4.83
C LYS A 89 -3.61 10.54 -5.87
N PRO A 90 -3.33 10.51 -7.20
CA PRO A 90 -4.16 11.17 -8.21
C PRO A 90 -5.55 10.53 -8.43
N HIS A 91 -5.78 9.35 -7.87
CA HIS A 91 -6.89 8.46 -8.22
C HIS A 91 -7.89 8.24 -7.07
N VAL A 92 -7.56 8.67 -5.85
CA VAL A 92 -8.37 8.49 -4.64
C VAL A 92 -8.61 9.83 -3.92
N ASP A 93 -9.61 9.90 -3.04
CA ASP A 93 -9.93 11.12 -2.26
C ASP A 93 -9.01 11.35 -1.07
N GLY A 94 -8.24 10.32 -0.70
CA GLY A 94 -7.25 10.38 0.36
C GLY A 94 -6.55 9.04 0.51
N LEU A 95 -5.40 9.07 1.18
CA LEU A 95 -4.65 7.86 1.54
C LEU A 95 -4.82 7.58 3.03
N TYR A 96 -4.91 6.30 3.37
CA TYR A 96 -4.86 5.84 4.76
C TYR A 96 -3.81 4.74 4.91
N PHE A 97 -3.16 4.69 6.06
CA PHE A 97 -2.04 3.79 6.31
C PHE A 97 -2.43 2.66 7.24
N ILE A 98 -2.25 1.42 6.78
CA ILE A 98 -2.33 0.22 7.60
C ILE A 98 -0.93 -0.03 8.15
N THR A 99 -0.76 0.19 9.45
CA THR A 99 0.55 0.17 10.09
C THR A 99 0.81 -1.21 10.67
N PRO A 100 1.85 -1.93 10.23
CA PRO A 100 2.31 -3.13 10.94
C PRO A 100 2.70 -2.74 12.37
N PHE A 101 2.39 -3.57 13.37
CA PHE A 101 2.65 -3.28 14.79
C PHE A 101 4.05 -2.69 15.04
N ASN A 102 4.13 -1.63 15.86
CA ASN A 102 5.37 -0.92 16.24
C ASN A 102 6.21 -0.38 15.07
N ARG A 103 5.59 0.13 14.00
CA ARG A 103 6.28 0.75 12.84
C ARG A 103 5.80 2.18 12.50
N VAL A 104 5.39 2.96 13.50
CA VAL A 104 4.95 4.36 13.32
C VAL A 104 6.04 5.20 12.65
N GLU A 105 7.30 5.01 13.03
CA GLU A 105 8.44 5.74 12.43
C GLU A 105 8.54 5.53 10.91
N MET A 106 8.31 4.30 10.45
CA MET A 106 8.30 3.97 9.02
C MET A 106 7.20 4.74 8.29
N VAL A 107 5.99 4.80 8.87
CA VAL A 107 4.87 5.56 8.31
C VAL A 107 5.19 7.05 8.27
N MET A 108 5.80 7.60 9.32
CA MET A 108 6.23 9.01 9.33
C MET A 108 7.25 9.32 8.23
N LYS A 109 8.22 8.43 8.00
CA LYS A 109 9.19 8.57 6.90
C LYS A 109 8.50 8.56 5.52
N ILE A 110 7.49 7.71 5.33
CA ILE A 110 6.69 7.67 4.10
C ILE A 110 5.90 8.98 3.92
N LEU A 111 5.18 9.42 4.96
CA LEU A 111 4.41 10.65 4.94
C LEU A 111 5.26 11.88 4.59
N ASN A 112 6.49 11.96 5.11
CA ASN A 112 7.42 13.04 4.80
C ASN A 112 7.91 13.02 3.33
N LYS A 113 7.91 11.86 2.66
CA LYS A 113 8.34 11.70 1.26
C LYS A 113 7.23 11.91 0.24
N ILE A 114 5.95 11.81 0.64
CA ILE A 114 4.78 11.96 -0.26
C ILE A 114 4.07 13.31 -0.12
N ARG A 115 4.51 14.13 0.83
CA ARG A 115 3.99 15.48 1.07
C ARG A 115 4.24 16.37 -0.14
#